data_AF-A0A4P9W6J9-F1
#
_entry.id   AF-A0A4P9W6J9-F1
#
_cell.length_a   1.000
_cell.length_b   1.000
_cell.length_c   1.000
_cell.angle_alpha   90.00
_cell.angle_beta   90.00
_cell.angle_gamma   90.00
#
_symmetry.space_group_name_H-M   'P 1'
#
loop_
_entity.id
_entity.type
_entity.pdbx_description
1 polymer ?
#
loop_
_entity_poly.entity_id
_entity_poly.type
_entity_poly.pdbx_seq_one_letter_code
_entity_poly.pdbx_strand_id
1 'polypeptide(L)'
;MGDVAPFIDPRLILVLNWICVFLTLAVAIMILFPAFVAARVDGKITWKWTHVFIPLFILDALLFLGALVYSAGVAQAAEEAAAQEEADEETFMEDRSQQHVRREQRAKRRARRTLVSRLMTVGCAGLFIAFHVLIALRLDETIDWSWAAVFAPWFAVEAVNLFMACVNLAAMLREGYQTPPDLADPESAEPTSYPFKPAEKALLAIDAFDFLALRTLQAVFIALKVQGSLTWDWALVFLPAWIWLAVQLILLRLSYTRLRSLTAQHPSLKSQLNFQIGVFLIGATLAYYSIGQLVARLRSDGGSPSAGVILIPVFLVLSILFCCVCCCIPSMVYINKVHLEQEMAGGEDTEEEHLGKSRPSAGSDASTGTVGGASSSA
;
A
#
# COMPACT_ATOMS: atom_id res chain seq x y z
N MET A 1 -2.26 -0.81 -36.50
CA MET A 1 -1.98 0.33 -35.60
C MET A 1 -2.89 0.34 -34.35
N GLY A 2 -3.23 -0.82 -33.76
CA GLY A 2 -4.33 -0.91 -32.78
C GLY A 2 -3.98 -1.07 -31.30
N ASP A 3 -2.77 -1.52 -30.93
CA ASP A 3 -2.53 -2.04 -29.57
C ASP A 3 -1.38 -1.38 -28.79
N VAL A 4 -0.76 -0.32 -29.30
CA VAL A 4 0.54 0.15 -28.78
C VAL A 4 0.44 1.12 -27.59
N ALA A 5 -0.76 1.56 -27.19
CA ALA A 5 -0.88 2.46 -26.02
C ALA A 5 -2.16 2.23 -25.19
N PRO A 6 -2.29 1.10 -24.47
CA PRO A 6 -3.38 0.88 -23.51
C PRO A 6 -3.43 1.94 -22.37
N PHE A 7 -2.38 2.76 -22.23
CA PHE A 7 -2.28 3.84 -21.25
C PHE A 7 -3.05 5.12 -21.63
N ILE A 8 -3.52 5.25 -22.87
CA ILE A 8 -4.27 6.43 -23.35
C ILE A 8 -5.74 6.09 -23.59
N ASP A 9 -6.33 5.20 -22.77
CA ASP A 9 -7.78 5.14 -22.73
C ASP A 9 -8.28 6.40 -21.99
N PRO A 10 -9.09 7.28 -22.62
CA PRO A 10 -9.70 8.43 -21.95
C PRO A 10 -10.44 8.03 -20.65
N ARG A 11 -10.93 6.78 -20.57
CA ARG A 11 -11.55 6.22 -19.38
C ARG A 11 -10.55 6.05 -18.24
N LEU A 12 -9.33 5.58 -18.51
CA LEU A 12 -8.30 5.41 -17.49
C LEU A 12 -7.87 6.76 -16.90
N ILE A 13 -7.73 7.79 -17.75
CA ILE A 13 -7.41 9.16 -17.31
C ILE A 13 -8.53 9.70 -16.41
N LEU A 14 -9.80 9.49 -16.81
CA LEU A 14 -10.95 9.89 -16.00
C LEU A 14 -10.96 9.18 -14.65
N VAL A 15 -10.73 7.86 -14.63
CA VAL A 15 -10.66 7.06 -13.39
C VAL A 15 -9.51 7.54 -12.50
N LEU A 16 -8.33 7.79 -13.06
CA LEU A 16 -7.18 8.26 -12.31
C LEU A 16 -7.42 9.65 -11.70
N ASN A 17 -8.10 10.54 -12.41
CA ASN A 17 -8.50 11.85 -11.87
C ASN A 17 -9.47 11.69 -10.69
N TRP A 18 -10.50 10.84 -10.82
CA TRP A 18 -11.41 10.55 -9.71
C TRP A 18 -10.69 9.97 -8.50
N ILE A 19 -9.73 9.07 -8.71
CA ILE A 19 -8.88 8.51 -7.64
C ILE A 19 -8.08 9.62 -6.96
N CYS A 20 -7.44 10.52 -7.73
CA CYS A 20 -6.68 11.64 -7.16
C CYS A 20 -7.57 12.58 -6.34
N VAL A 21 -8.74 12.96 -6.87
CA VAL A 21 -9.71 13.81 -6.16
C VAL A 21 -10.17 13.17 -4.86
N PHE A 22 -10.55 11.89 -4.91
CA PHE A 22 -10.98 11.15 -3.73
C PHE A 22 -9.86 11.03 -2.68
N LEU A 23 -8.64 10.73 -3.12
CA LEU A 23 -7.49 10.60 -2.23
C LEU A 23 -7.11 11.96 -1.62
N THR A 24 -7.13 13.05 -2.38
CA THR A 24 -6.91 14.42 -1.86
C THR A 24 -7.95 14.77 -0.80
N LEU A 25 -9.23 14.46 -1.04
CA LEU A 25 -10.31 14.67 -0.08
C LEU A 25 -10.09 13.83 1.20
N ALA A 26 -9.76 12.55 1.05
CA ALA A 26 -9.49 11.66 2.18
C ALA A 26 -8.31 12.15 3.03
N VAL A 27 -7.22 12.60 2.40
CA VAL A 27 -6.05 13.15 3.11
C VAL A 27 -6.40 14.47 3.81
N ALA A 28 -7.19 15.35 3.20
CA ALA A 28 -7.66 16.57 3.84
C ALA A 28 -8.49 16.27 5.09
N ILE A 29 -9.41 15.31 5.01
CA ILE A 29 -10.20 14.83 6.16
C ILE A 29 -9.31 14.24 7.25
N MET A 30 -8.28 13.47 6.86
CA MET A 30 -7.27 12.92 7.76
C MET A 30 -6.43 13.99 8.48
N ILE A 31 -6.24 15.16 7.89
CA ILE A 31 -5.58 16.31 8.55
C ILE A 31 -6.52 16.98 9.56
N LEU A 32 -7.82 17.07 9.25
CA LEU A 32 -8.81 17.72 10.13
C LEU A 32 -8.97 16.98 11.47
N PHE A 33 -8.93 15.64 11.46
CA PHE A 33 -9.09 14.85 12.68
C PHE A 33 -8.04 15.18 13.77
N PRO A 34 -6.72 15.04 13.55
CA PRO A 34 -5.71 15.39 14.55
C PRO A 34 -5.73 16.89 14.91
N ALA A 35 -6.17 17.77 14.00
CA ALA A 35 -6.34 19.19 14.31
C ALA A 35 -7.47 19.42 15.33
N PHE A 36 -8.62 18.76 15.18
CA PHE A 36 -9.71 18.83 16.15
C PHE A 36 -9.34 18.16 17.47
N VAL A 37 -8.65 17.02 17.44
CA VAL A 37 -8.13 16.37 18.66
C VAL A 37 -7.18 17.31 19.38
N ALA A 38 -6.23 17.94 18.69
CA ALA A 38 -5.30 18.89 19.29
C ALA A 38 -6.04 20.07 19.95
N ALA A 39 -6.98 20.69 19.22
CA ALA A 39 -7.76 21.81 19.73
C ALA A 39 -8.58 21.42 20.97
N ARG A 40 -9.16 20.21 20.98
CA ARG A 40 -9.96 19.70 22.11
C ARG A 40 -9.09 19.41 23.32
N VAL A 41 -7.98 18.70 23.13
CA VAL A 41 -7.05 18.31 24.19
C VAL A 41 -6.36 19.53 24.82
N ASP A 42 -6.18 20.61 24.06
CA ASP A 42 -5.66 21.89 24.58
C ASP A 42 -6.75 22.80 25.17
N GLY A 43 -8.01 22.34 25.26
CA GLY A 43 -9.11 23.11 25.85
C GLY A 43 -9.57 24.32 25.02
N LYS A 44 -9.14 24.43 23.76
CA LYS A 44 -9.53 25.54 22.86
C LYS A 44 -10.97 25.42 22.37
N ILE A 45 -11.50 24.19 22.35
CA ILE A 45 -12.90 23.90 21.98
C ILE A 45 -13.60 23.07 23.05
N THR A 46 -14.86 23.40 23.33
CA THR A 46 -15.70 22.74 24.36
C THR A 46 -16.59 21.63 23.81
N TRP A 47 -16.42 21.25 22.54
CA TRP A 47 -17.26 20.27 21.85
C TRP A 47 -17.16 18.86 22.44
N LYS A 48 -18.24 18.08 22.33
CA LYS A 48 -18.19 16.64 22.65
C LYS A 48 -17.22 15.90 21.73
N TRP A 49 -16.57 14.85 22.22
CA TRP A 49 -15.65 13.99 21.46
C TRP A 49 -16.29 13.38 20.24
N THR A 50 -17.58 13.05 20.28
CA THR A 50 -18.33 12.61 19.10
C THR A 50 -18.24 13.62 17.94
N HIS A 51 -18.22 14.92 18.21
CA HIS A 51 -18.06 15.95 17.16
C HIS A 51 -16.61 16.05 16.66
N VAL A 52 -15.65 15.90 17.57
CA VAL A 52 -14.22 15.88 17.25
C VAL A 52 -13.88 14.72 16.31
N PHE A 53 -14.58 13.59 16.44
CA PHE A 53 -14.41 12.39 15.61
C PHE A 53 -15.17 12.44 14.27
N ILE A 54 -15.96 13.48 13.96
CA ILE A 54 -16.71 13.56 12.69
C ILE A 54 -15.82 13.34 11.45
N PRO A 55 -14.64 13.97 11.31
CA PRO A 55 -13.78 13.71 10.16
C PRO A 55 -13.39 12.23 10.04
N LEU A 56 -13.10 11.58 11.16
CA LEU A 56 -12.78 10.15 11.18
C LEU A 56 -13.99 9.29 10.80
N PHE A 57 -15.20 9.61 11.28
CA PHE A 57 -16.43 8.89 10.89
C PHE A 57 -16.77 9.03 9.41
N ILE A 58 -16.50 10.20 8.81
CA ILE A 58 -16.65 10.38 7.35
C ILE A 58 -15.65 9.47 6.63
N LEU A 59 -14.39 9.45 7.05
CA LEU A 59 -13.38 8.56 6.46
C LEU A 59 -13.75 7.09 6.61
N ASP A 60 -14.20 6.68 7.80
CA ASP A 60 -14.66 5.33 8.10
C ASP A 60 -15.82 4.92 7.18
N ALA A 61 -16.81 5.80 6.98
CA ALA A 61 -17.93 5.55 6.07
C ALA A 61 -17.46 5.41 4.61
N LEU A 62 -16.50 6.24 4.18
CA LEU A 62 -15.90 6.15 2.85
C LEU A 62 -15.11 4.84 2.66
N LEU A 63 -14.32 4.44 3.66
CA LEU A 63 -13.57 3.18 3.64
C LEU A 63 -14.50 1.97 3.63
N PHE A 64 -15.59 2.01 4.40
CA PHE A 64 -16.60 0.97 4.40
C PHE A 64 -17.31 0.83 3.05
N LEU A 65 -17.71 1.95 2.45
CA LEU A 65 -18.30 1.96 1.11
C LEU A 65 -17.29 1.44 0.07
N GLY A 66 -16.04 1.87 0.14
CA GLY A 66 -14.96 1.39 -0.71
C GLY A 66 -14.74 -0.12 -0.57
N ALA A 67 -14.75 -0.65 0.66
CA ALA A 67 -14.65 -2.07 0.93
C ALA A 67 -15.85 -2.86 0.35
N LEU A 68 -17.07 -2.32 0.44
CA LEU A 68 -18.26 -2.92 -0.17
C LEU A 68 -18.13 -2.97 -1.70
N VAL A 69 -17.79 -1.85 -2.33
CA VAL A 69 -17.61 -1.76 -3.79
C VAL A 69 -16.47 -2.67 -4.27
N TYR A 70 -15.33 -2.66 -3.59
CA TYR A 70 -14.20 -3.54 -3.90
C TYR A 70 -14.59 -5.02 -3.80
N SER A 71 -15.29 -5.39 -2.71
CA SER A 71 -15.74 -6.76 -2.52
C SER A 71 -16.72 -7.22 -3.60
N ALA A 72 -17.56 -6.31 -4.11
CA ALA A 72 -18.47 -6.54 -5.23
C ALA A 72 -17.71 -6.62 -6.57
N GLY A 73 -16.70 -5.79 -6.80
CA GLY A 73 -15.87 -5.88 -8.01
C GLY A 73 -15.11 -7.20 -8.11
N VAL A 74 -14.51 -7.66 -7.01
CA VAL A 74 -13.86 -8.98 -6.92
C VAL A 74 -14.87 -10.12 -7.15
N ALA A 75 -16.15 -9.90 -6.84
CA ALA A 75 -17.22 -10.84 -7.19
C ALA A 75 -17.33 -11.05 -8.68
N GLN A 76 -17.47 -9.93 -9.39
CA GLN A 76 -17.78 -9.89 -10.80
C GLN A 76 -16.59 -10.44 -11.58
N ALA A 77 -15.38 -10.01 -11.25
CA ALA A 77 -14.17 -10.55 -11.88
C ALA A 77 -14.01 -12.06 -11.68
N ALA A 78 -14.37 -12.60 -10.50
CA ALA A 78 -14.31 -14.04 -10.27
C ALA A 78 -15.39 -14.83 -11.04
N GLU A 79 -16.55 -14.22 -11.27
CA GLU A 79 -17.64 -14.80 -12.07
C GLU A 79 -17.31 -14.75 -13.57
N GLU A 80 -16.78 -13.63 -14.05
CA GLU A 80 -16.30 -13.47 -15.43
C GLU A 80 -15.17 -14.44 -15.75
N ALA A 81 -14.17 -14.57 -14.86
CA ALA A 81 -13.09 -15.54 -15.04
C ALA A 81 -13.60 -16.99 -15.07
N ALA A 82 -14.62 -17.32 -14.28
CA ALA A 82 -15.25 -18.64 -14.31
C ALA A 82 -16.01 -18.88 -15.62
N ALA A 83 -16.76 -17.89 -16.10
CA ALA A 83 -17.47 -17.97 -17.38
C ALA A 83 -16.51 -18.11 -18.57
N GLN A 84 -15.34 -17.45 -18.52
CA GLN A 84 -14.34 -17.56 -19.57
C GLN A 84 -13.63 -18.93 -19.57
N GLU A 85 -13.27 -19.47 -18.39
CA GLU A 85 -12.76 -20.84 -18.28
C GLU A 85 -13.76 -21.87 -18.83
N GLU A 86 -15.07 -21.67 -18.60
CA GLU A 86 -16.12 -22.54 -19.14
C GLU A 86 -16.20 -22.48 -20.68
N ALA A 87 -16.07 -21.29 -21.27
CA ALA A 87 -16.09 -21.10 -22.72
C ALA A 87 -14.88 -21.75 -23.41
N ASP A 88 -13.68 -21.63 -22.84
CA ASP A 88 -12.46 -22.21 -23.41
C ASP A 88 -12.50 -23.75 -23.36
N GLU A 89 -13.04 -24.33 -22.29
CA GLU A 89 -13.12 -25.78 -22.11
C GLU A 89 -14.19 -26.47 -22.98
N GLU A 90 -15.26 -25.80 -23.43
CA GLU A 90 -16.24 -26.39 -24.36
C GLU A 90 -15.62 -26.82 -25.70
N THR A 91 -14.43 -26.30 -26.02
CA THR A 91 -13.70 -26.60 -27.25
C THR A 91 -13.01 -27.98 -27.23
N PHE A 92 -12.81 -28.60 -26.05
CA PHE A 92 -12.14 -29.91 -25.92
C PHE A 92 -13.14 -31.04 -25.59
N MET A 93 -13.39 -31.91 -26.56
CA MET A 93 -14.32 -33.05 -26.49
C MET A 93 -13.68 -34.32 -25.88
N GLU A 94 -13.42 -34.35 -24.57
CA GLU A 94 -13.03 -35.60 -23.89
C GLU A 94 -13.71 -35.77 -22.51
N ASP A 95 -14.35 -36.94 -22.32
CA ASP A 95 -14.94 -37.52 -21.08
C ASP A 95 -15.76 -36.58 -20.14
N ARG A 96 -16.89 -36.06 -20.65
CA ARG A 96 -17.81 -35.09 -19.97
C ARG A 96 -18.20 -35.45 -18.52
N SER A 97 -18.41 -36.73 -18.20
CA SER A 97 -19.14 -37.10 -16.96
C SER A 97 -18.36 -36.82 -15.67
N GLN A 98 -17.06 -37.12 -15.64
CA GLN A 98 -16.23 -36.92 -14.44
C GLN A 98 -15.74 -35.48 -14.29
N GLN A 99 -15.56 -34.77 -15.40
CA GLN A 99 -15.11 -33.38 -15.40
C GLN A 99 -16.20 -32.43 -14.87
N HIS A 100 -17.47 -32.63 -15.24
CA HIS A 100 -18.59 -31.82 -14.72
C HIS A 100 -18.68 -31.87 -13.18
N VAL A 101 -18.51 -33.05 -12.56
CA VAL A 101 -18.57 -33.17 -11.10
C VAL A 101 -17.41 -32.43 -10.42
N ARG A 102 -16.19 -32.52 -10.98
CA ARG A 102 -15.02 -31.79 -10.44
C ARG A 102 -15.17 -30.28 -10.63
N ARG A 103 -15.75 -29.82 -11.73
CA ARG A 103 -16.03 -28.39 -12.01
C ARG A 103 -17.03 -27.81 -11.03
N GLU A 104 -18.17 -28.48 -10.83
CA GLU A 104 -19.20 -28.02 -9.90
C GLU A 104 -18.65 -27.90 -8.47
N GLN A 105 -17.80 -28.85 -8.06
CA GLN A 105 -17.11 -28.78 -6.77
C GLN A 105 -16.10 -27.63 -6.69
N ARG A 106 -15.34 -27.33 -7.75
CA ARG A 106 -14.40 -26.20 -7.81
C ARG A 106 -15.13 -24.87 -7.78
N ALA A 107 -16.21 -24.71 -8.56
CA ALA A 107 -17.05 -23.53 -8.59
C ALA A 107 -17.66 -23.24 -7.22
N LYS A 108 -18.25 -24.24 -6.55
CA LYS A 108 -18.78 -24.12 -5.18
C LYS A 108 -17.70 -23.70 -4.17
N ARG A 109 -16.49 -24.26 -4.26
CA ARG A 109 -15.36 -23.88 -3.38
C ARG A 109 -14.89 -22.45 -3.63
N ARG A 110 -14.78 -22.01 -4.90
CA ARG A 110 -14.41 -20.63 -5.27
C ARG A 110 -15.47 -19.64 -4.78
N ALA A 111 -16.75 -19.88 -5.07
CA ALA A 111 -17.85 -19.04 -4.61
C ALA A 111 -17.88 -18.90 -3.08
N ARG A 112 -17.70 -20.00 -2.34
CA ARG A 112 -17.62 -19.98 -0.88
C ARG A 112 -16.40 -19.18 -0.39
N ARG A 113 -15.24 -19.34 -1.01
CA ARG A 113 -14.03 -18.59 -0.65
C ARG A 113 -14.23 -17.09 -0.86
N THR A 114 -14.79 -16.69 -2.00
CA THR A 114 -15.08 -15.30 -2.30
C THR A 114 -16.08 -14.74 -1.30
N LEU A 115 -17.19 -15.44 -1.04
CA LEU A 115 -18.19 -15.01 -0.05
C LEU A 115 -17.58 -14.84 1.35
N VAL A 116 -16.79 -15.83 1.82
CA VAL A 116 -16.12 -15.77 3.12
C VAL A 116 -15.17 -14.57 3.19
N SER A 117 -14.39 -14.32 2.12
CA SER A 117 -13.50 -13.16 2.05
C SER A 117 -14.28 -11.85 2.14
N ARG A 118 -15.41 -11.72 1.44
CA ARG A 118 -16.24 -10.50 1.51
C ARG A 118 -16.81 -10.28 2.91
N LEU A 119 -17.41 -11.32 3.49
CA LEU A 119 -17.97 -11.26 4.83
C LEU A 119 -16.89 -10.90 5.86
N MET A 120 -15.69 -11.45 5.71
CA MET A 120 -14.56 -11.13 6.57
C MET A 120 -14.11 -9.67 6.39
N THR A 121 -13.90 -9.18 5.17
CA THR A 121 -13.49 -7.79 4.91
C THR A 121 -14.51 -6.79 5.44
N VAL A 122 -15.80 -6.98 5.11
CA VAL A 122 -16.88 -6.09 5.56
C VAL A 122 -17.08 -6.19 7.08
N GLY A 123 -16.99 -7.39 7.64
CA GLY A 123 -17.08 -7.62 9.08
C GLY A 123 -15.94 -6.95 9.86
N CYS A 124 -14.70 -7.08 9.40
CA CYS A 124 -13.54 -6.41 9.98
C CYS A 124 -13.66 -4.88 9.89
N ALA A 125 -14.10 -4.35 8.74
CA ALA A 125 -14.36 -2.91 8.59
C ALA A 125 -15.44 -2.44 9.57
N GLY A 126 -16.56 -3.16 9.70
CA GLY A 126 -17.61 -2.85 10.66
C GLY A 126 -17.13 -2.88 12.13
N LEU A 127 -16.31 -3.85 12.50
CA LEU A 127 -15.70 -3.92 13.84
C LEU A 127 -14.75 -2.73 14.10
N PHE A 128 -13.98 -2.31 13.10
CA PHE A 128 -13.09 -1.16 13.21
C PHE A 128 -13.89 0.15 13.43
N ILE A 129 -15.00 0.33 12.71
CA ILE A 129 -15.90 1.47 12.91
C ILE A 129 -16.54 1.43 14.30
N ALA A 130 -17.00 0.25 14.72
CA ALA A 130 -17.55 0.07 16.07
C ALA A 130 -16.55 0.48 17.15
N PHE A 131 -15.26 0.15 16.98
CA PHE A 131 -14.19 0.58 17.89
C PHE A 131 -14.08 2.11 17.97
N HIS A 132 -14.05 2.83 16.84
CA HIS A 132 -13.98 4.29 16.85
C HIS A 132 -15.20 4.94 17.51
N VAL A 133 -16.40 4.42 17.23
CA VAL A 133 -17.64 4.90 17.87
C VAL A 133 -17.60 4.66 19.38
N LEU A 134 -17.21 3.47 19.83
CA LEU A 134 -17.12 3.16 21.26
C LEU A 134 -16.09 4.02 21.98
N ILE A 135 -14.94 4.32 21.35
CA ILE A 135 -13.97 5.27 21.90
C ILE A 135 -14.59 6.65 22.07
N ALA A 136 -15.24 7.19 21.03
CA ALA A 136 -15.84 8.51 21.11
C ALA A 136 -16.94 8.60 22.20
N LEU A 137 -17.80 7.59 22.27
CA LEU A 137 -18.84 7.48 23.30
C LEU A 137 -18.27 7.36 24.71
N ARG A 138 -17.18 6.59 24.87
CA ARG A 138 -16.50 6.43 26.15
C ARG A 138 -15.82 7.72 26.60
N LEU A 139 -15.15 8.42 25.68
CA LEU A 139 -14.53 9.72 25.96
C LEU A 139 -15.56 10.80 26.30
N ASP A 140 -16.78 10.69 25.79
CA ASP A 140 -17.91 11.55 26.15
C ASP A 140 -18.64 11.13 27.45
N GLU A 141 -18.13 10.11 28.15
CA GLU A 141 -18.74 9.57 29.38
C GLU A 141 -20.21 9.14 29.20
N THR A 142 -20.61 8.80 27.96
CA THR A 142 -21.98 8.34 27.66
C THR A 142 -22.19 6.86 27.98
N ILE A 143 -21.09 6.09 28.01
CA ILE A 143 -21.08 4.66 28.34
C ILE A 143 -20.09 4.41 29.48
N ASP A 144 -20.49 3.58 30.44
CA ASP A 144 -19.69 3.22 31.63
C ASP A 144 -18.88 1.92 31.47
N TRP A 145 -18.67 1.48 30.24
CA TRP A 145 -18.00 0.22 29.96
C TRP A 145 -16.51 0.28 30.31
N SER A 146 -15.93 -0.87 30.65
CA SER A 146 -14.48 -0.98 30.85
C SER A 146 -13.73 -0.71 29.55
N TRP A 147 -12.50 -0.20 29.64
CA TRP A 147 -11.66 0.03 28.46
C TRP A 147 -11.39 -1.26 27.68
N ALA A 148 -11.34 -2.41 28.36
CA ALA A 148 -11.26 -3.71 27.70
C ALA A 148 -12.48 -3.99 26.80
N ALA A 149 -13.70 -3.66 27.24
CA ALA A 149 -14.91 -3.82 26.43
C ALA A 149 -14.95 -2.85 25.25
N VAL A 150 -14.47 -1.61 25.43
CA VAL A 150 -14.34 -0.61 24.36
C VAL A 150 -13.36 -1.07 23.27
N PHE A 151 -12.24 -1.71 23.66
CA PHE A 151 -11.24 -2.25 22.72
C PHE A 151 -11.59 -3.62 22.13
N ALA A 152 -12.67 -4.27 22.59
CA ALA A 152 -13.04 -5.61 22.15
C ALA A 152 -13.20 -5.76 20.62
N PRO A 153 -13.84 -4.82 19.89
CA PRO A 153 -13.94 -4.94 18.43
C PRO A 153 -12.58 -4.91 17.74
N TRP A 154 -11.65 -4.10 18.24
CA TRP A 154 -10.29 -4.04 17.73
C TRP A 154 -9.54 -5.36 17.99
N PHE A 155 -9.64 -5.92 19.19
CA PHE A 155 -9.04 -7.23 19.50
C PHE A 155 -9.62 -8.37 18.64
N ALA A 156 -10.91 -8.30 18.29
CA ALA A 156 -11.51 -9.26 17.37
C ALA A 156 -10.91 -9.15 15.96
N VAL A 157 -10.67 -7.93 15.45
CA VAL A 157 -9.96 -7.73 14.18
C VAL A 157 -8.54 -8.28 14.23
N GLU A 158 -7.81 -8.04 15.33
CA GLU A 158 -6.47 -8.60 15.53
C GLU A 158 -6.47 -10.13 15.54
N ALA A 159 -7.45 -10.76 16.19
CA ALA A 159 -7.57 -12.20 16.24
C ALA A 159 -7.85 -12.79 14.85
N VAL A 160 -8.69 -12.14 14.04
CA VAL A 160 -8.95 -12.55 12.64
C VAL A 160 -7.67 -12.40 11.80
N ASN A 161 -6.96 -11.27 11.93
CA ASN A 161 -5.70 -11.05 11.23
C ASN A 161 -4.64 -12.08 11.62
N LEU A 162 -4.53 -12.43 12.91
CA LEU A 162 -3.63 -13.49 13.38
C LEU A 162 -3.96 -14.82 12.73
N PHE A 163 -5.24 -15.18 12.71
CA PHE A 163 -5.70 -16.43 12.13
C PHE A 163 -5.38 -16.49 10.63
N MET A 164 -5.64 -15.42 9.89
CA MET A 164 -5.32 -15.33 8.46
C MET A 164 -3.81 -15.39 8.21
N ALA A 165 -3.00 -14.70 9.01
CA ALA A 165 -1.54 -14.75 8.93
C ALA A 165 -1.03 -16.18 9.18
N CYS A 166 -1.55 -16.88 10.19
CA CYS A 166 -1.23 -18.29 10.45
C CYS A 166 -1.57 -19.20 9.26
N VAL A 167 -2.75 -19.04 8.66
CA VAL A 167 -3.18 -19.84 7.50
C VAL A 167 -2.29 -19.55 6.29
N ASN A 168 -2.01 -18.28 5.99
CA ASN A 168 -1.17 -17.87 4.87
C ASN A 168 0.27 -18.36 5.06
N LEU A 169 0.84 -18.21 6.26
CA LEU A 169 2.17 -18.71 6.57
C LEU A 169 2.23 -20.24 6.45
N ALA A 170 1.23 -20.96 6.94
CA ALA A 170 1.16 -22.41 6.80
C ALA A 170 1.05 -22.85 5.33
N ALA A 171 0.32 -22.10 4.49
CA ALA A 171 0.24 -22.35 3.06
C ALA A 171 1.60 -22.11 2.37
N MET A 172 2.24 -20.96 2.63
CA MET A 172 3.56 -20.63 2.08
C MET A 172 4.63 -21.65 2.49
N LEU A 173 4.61 -22.11 3.75
CA LEU A 173 5.54 -23.13 4.23
C LEU A 173 5.33 -24.50 3.59
N ARG A 174 4.11 -24.80 3.11
CA ARG A 174 3.79 -26.05 2.39
C ARG A 174 4.18 -25.98 0.92
N GLU A 175 3.93 -24.85 0.27
CA GLU A 175 4.23 -24.65 -1.15
C GLU A 175 5.74 -24.46 -1.41
N GLY A 176 6.49 -23.99 -0.40
CA GLY A 176 7.92 -23.73 -0.54
C GLY A 176 8.18 -22.41 -1.28
N TYR A 177 9.45 -22.14 -1.57
CA TYR A 177 9.80 -20.98 -2.39
C TYR A 177 9.74 -21.35 -3.87
N GLN A 178 8.97 -20.60 -4.66
CA GLN A 178 9.03 -20.69 -6.11
C GLN A 178 10.06 -19.68 -6.62
N THR A 179 11.07 -20.18 -7.32
CA THR A 179 12.09 -19.35 -7.95
C THR A 179 11.44 -18.43 -8.98
N PRO A 180 11.68 -17.10 -8.95
CA PRO A 180 11.15 -16.19 -9.95
C PRO A 180 11.55 -16.64 -11.36
N PRO A 181 10.66 -16.52 -12.37
CA PRO A 181 10.95 -16.95 -13.74
C PRO A 181 12.23 -16.33 -14.32
N ASP A 182 12.51 -15.07 -13.97
CA ASP A 182 13.69 -14.34 -14.46
C ASP A 182 15.03 -14.88 -13.92
N LEU A 183 14.98 -15.69 -12.86
CA LEU A 183 16.12 -16.35 -12.25
C LEU A 183 16.11 -17.87 -12.48
N ALA A 184 15.03 -18.40 -13.06
CA ALA A 184 14.98 -19.79 -13.48
C ALA A 184 15.87 -19.94 -14.70
N ASP A 185 16.77 -20.93 -14.66
CA ASP A 185 17.59 -21.27 -15.82
C ASP A 185 16.64 -21.63 -16.97
N PRO A 186 16.66 -20.92 -18.13
CA PRO A 186 15.72 -21.15 -19.22
C PRO A 186 15.76 -22.58 -19.76
N GLU A 187 16.84 -23.33 -19.50
CA GLU A 187 16.95 -24.75 -19.85
C GLU A 187 16.29 -25.69 -18.83
N SER A 188 16.02 -25.23 -17.61
CA SER A 188 15.31 -26.00 -16.59
C SER A 188 13.80 -25.82 -16.74
N ALA A 189 13.18 -26.68 -17.54
CA ALA A 189 11.73 -26.64 -17.83
C ALA A 189 10.82 -26.91 -16.60
N GLU A 190 11.36 -27.21 -15.43
CA GLU A 190 10.60 -27.49 -14.22
C GLU A 190 10.87 -26.45 -13.11
N PRO A 191 9.85 -25.77 -12.58
CA PRO A 191 10.01 -24.87 -11.44
C PRO A 191 10.49 -25.66 -10.22
N THR A 192 11.76 -25.48 -9.87
CA THR A 192 12.37 -26.18 -8.73
C THR A 192 11.92 -25.53 -7.43
N SER A 193 10.96 -26.15 -6.74
CA SER A 193 10.61 -25.77 -5.38
C SER A 193 11.72 -26.26 -4.43
N TYR A 194 12.37 -25.35 -3.69
CA TYR A 194 13.32 -25.74 -2.66
C TYR A 194 12.75 -25.50 -1.25
N PRO A 195 13.08 -26.36 -0.27
CA PRO A 195 12.64 -26.17 1.10
C PRO A 195 13.36 -24.96 1.74
N PHE A 196 12.61 -24.10 2.42
CA PHE A 196 13.17 -22.94 3.13
C PHE A 196 14.20 -23.34 4.19
N LYS A 197 15.29 -22.58 4.27
CA LYS A 197 16.24 -22.67 5.39
C LYS A 197 15.57 -22.18 6.68
N PRO A 198 16.02 -22.62 7.88
CA PRO A 198 15.40 -22.21 9.15
C PRO A 198 15.42 -20.70 9.36
N ALA A 199 16.48 -20.01 8.93
CA ALA A 199 16.56 -18.55 9.00
C ALA A 199 15.55 -17.84 8.07
N GLU A 200 15.26 -18.41 6.91
CA GLU A 200 14.26 -17.88 5.97
C GLU A 200 12.85 -18.10 6.51
N LYS A 201 12.57 -19.28 7.11
CA LYS A 201 11.30 -19.53 7.80
C LYS A 201 11.06 -18.55 8.94
N ALA A 202 12.09 -18.25 9.73
CA ALA A 202 11.99 -17.29 10.81
C ALA A 202 11.71 -15.88 10.29
N LEU A 203 12.40 -15.44 9.23
CA LEU A 203 12.16 -14.14 8.61
C LEU A 203 10.76 -14.05 8.00
N LEU A 204 10.32 -15.10 7.31
CA LEU A 204 8.97 -15.21 6.74
C LEU A 204 7.90 -15.16 7.83
N ALA A 205 8.13 -15.81 8.98
CA ALA A 205 7.23 -15.73 10.11
C ALA A 205 7.19 -14.30 10.70
N ILE A 206 8.34 -13.66 10.88
CA ILE A 206 8.42 -12.28 11.38
C ILE A 206 7.65 -11.33 10.45
N ASP A 207 7.83 -11.47 9.14
CA ASP A 207 7.14 -10.69 8.11
C ASP A 207 5.63 -10.97 8.12
N ALA A 208 5.22 -12.24 8.14
CA ALA A 208 3.81 -12.63 8.12
C ALA A 208 3.01 -12.17 9.35
N PHE A 209 3.64 -12.14 10.53
CA PHE A 209 2.96 -11.70 11.75
C PHE A 209 3.03 -10.19 11.97
N ASP A 210 3.85 -9.43 11.21
CA ASP A 210 4.03 -7.96 11.31
C ASP A 210 3.94 -7.42 12.75
N PHE A 211 4.64 -8.07 13.68
CA PHE A 211 4.65 -7.72 15.10
C PHE A 211 3.26 -7.56 15.75
N LEU A 212 2.26 -8.31 15.28
CA LEU A 212 0.90 -8.34 15.82
C LEU A 212 0.88 -8.46 17.35
N ALA A 213 1.77 -9.29 17.90
CA ALA A 213 1.93 -9.46 19.33
C ALA A 213 2.32 -8.16 20.05
N LEU A 214 3.28 -7.39 19.53
CA LEU A 214 3.69 -6.11 20.12
C LEU A 214 2.56 -5.08 20.01
N ARG A 215 1.85 -5.05 18.88
CA ARG A 215 0.71 -4.15 18.67
C ARG A 215 -0.45 -4.46 19.61
N THR A 216 -0.79 -5.74 19.78
CA THR A 216 -1.81 -6.19 20.72
C THR A 216 -1.40 -5.86 22.16
N LEU A 217 -0.14 -6.12 22.52
CA LEU A 217 0.41 -5.81 23.84
C LEU A 217 0.35 -4.30 24.13
N GLN A 218 0.67 -3.46 23.15
CA GLN A 218 0.57 -2.00 23.25
C GLN A 218 -0.87 -1.56 23.58
N ALA A 219 -1.85 -2.09 22.87
CA ALA A 219 -3.26 -1.78 23.11
C ALA A 219 -3.73 -2.23 24.49
N VAL A 220 -3.31 -3.41 24.94
CA VAL A 220 -3.60 -3.93 26.29
C VAL A 220 -3.00 -3.02 27.35
N PHE A 221 -1.73 -2.63 27.23
CA PHE A 221 -1.09 -1.73 28.20
C PHE A 221 -1.76 -0.36 28.25
N ILE A 222 -2.16 0.19 27.10
CA ILE A 222 -2.92 1.45 27.05
C ILE A 222 -4.26 1.28 27.77
N ALA A 223 -5.04 0.24 27.45
CA ALA A 223 -6.34 0.01 28.07
C ALA A 223 -6.25 -0.15 29.60
N LEU A 224 -5.29 -0.95 30.07
CA LEU A 224 -5.04 -1.14 31.52
C LEU A 224 -4.56 0.15 32.19
N LYS A 225 -3.73 0.94 31.50
CA LYS A 225 -3.23 2.20 32.04
C LYS A 225 -4.35 3.24 32.18
N VAL A 226 -5.17 3.40 31.15
CA VAL A 226 -6.30 4.36 31.17
C VAL A 226 -7.38 3.91 32.15
N GLN A 227 -7.52 2.60 32.39
CA GLN A 227 -8.39 2.06 33.44
C GLN A 227 -7.87 2.31 34.88
N GLY A 228 -6.61 2.75 35.03
CA GLY A 228 -6.00 2.98 36.35
C GLY A 228 -5.54 1.71 37.07
N SER A 229 -5.61 0.54 36.43
CA SER A 229 -5.12 -0.72 37.01
C SER A 229 -3.60 -0.85 36.98
N LEU A 230 -2.92 -0.04 36.16
CA LEU A 230 -1.47 -0.08 35.97
C LEU A 230 -0.80 1.19 36.50
N THR A 231 0.07 1.05 37.51
CA THR A 231 0.83 2.16 38.10
C THR A 231 2.09 2.54 37.33
N TRP A 232 2.37 1.86 36.22
CA TRP A 232 3.60 2.06 35.43
C TRP A 232 3.65 3.45 34.78
N ASP A 233 4.87 3.92 34.56
CA ASP A 233 5.11 5.15 33.80
C ASP A 233 4.73 4.97 32.31
N TRP A 234 4.29 6.06 31.67
CA TRP A 234 3.86 6.04 30.27
C TRP A 234 4.97 5.56 29.31
N ALA A 235 6.24 5.80 29.63
CA ALA A 235 7.35 5.25 28.84
C ALA A 235 7.36 3.71 28.80
N LEU A 236 7.00 3.05 29.92
CA LEU A 236 6.88 1.58 29.99
C LEU A 236 5.62 1.09 29.28
N VAL A 237 4.53 1.86 29.33
CA VAL A 237 3.31 1.55 28.58
C VAL A 237 3.58 1.54 27.07
N PHE A 238 4.44 2.43 26.57
CA PHE A 238 4.87 2.49 25.17
C PHE A 238 6.08 1.59 24.83
N LEU A 239 6.52 0.73 25.75
CA LEU A 239 7.64 -0.20 25.53
C LEU A 239 7.48 -1.07 24.27
N PRO A 240 6.30 -1.67 23.98
CA PRO A 240 6.13 -2.45 22.75
C PRO A 240 6.39 -1.64 21.47
N ALA A 241 5.99 -0.37 21.43
CA ALA A 241 6.25 0.52 20.29
C ALA A 241 7.76 0.82 20.13
N TRP A 242 8.49 1.01 21.23
CA TRP A 242 9.96 1.19 21.19
C TRP A 242 10.68 -0.06 20.68
N ILE A 243 10.27 -1.24 21.17
CA ILE A 243 10.82 -2.52 20.71
C ILE A 243 10.54 -2.70 19.22
N TRP A 244 9.31 -2.45 18.78
CA TRP A 244 8.92 -2.55 17.37
C TRP A 244 9.83 -1.67 16.49
N LEU A 245 10.00 -0.40 16.84
CA LEU A 245 10.84 0.52 16.08
C LEU A 245 12.31 0.06 16.03
N ALA A 246 12.85 -0.43 17.17
CA ALA A 246 14.21 -0.94 17.23
C ALA A 246 14.40 -2.18 16.36
N VAL A 247 13.45 -3.11 16.38
CA VAL A 247 13.52 -4.30 15.53
C VAL A 247 13.42 -3.92 14.06
N GLN A 248 12.55 -2.99 13.67
CA GLN A 248 12.46 -2.54 12.28
C GLN A 248 13.75 -1.90 11.78
N LEU A 249 14.44 -1.09 12.61
CA LEU A 249 15.76 -0.56 12.28
C LEU A 249 16.82 -1.67 12.09
N ILE A 250 16.77 -2.73 12.89
CA ILE A 250 17.65 -3.89 12.75
C ILE A 250 17.34 -4.64 11.45
N LEU A 251 16.06 -4.92 11.16
CA LEU A 251 15.63 -5.61 9.94
C LEU A 251 16.01 -4.82 8.69
N LEU A 252 15.83 -3.50 8.69
CA LEU A 252 16.27 -2.63 7.59
C LEU A 252 17.78 -2.68 7.38
N ARG A 253 18.56 -2.68 8.47
CA ARG A 253 20.01 -2.80 8.37
C ARG A 253 20.41 -4.14 7.78
N LEU A 254 19.75 -5.23 8.19
CA LEU A 254 20.01 -6.58 7.67
C LEU A 254 19.57 -6.72 6.20
N SER A 255 18.46 -6.11 5.80
CA SER A 255 18.03 -6.11 4.41
C SER A 255 18.99 -5.30 3.55
N TYR A 256 19.46 -4.14 4.03
CA TYR A 256 20.46 -3.34 3.33
C TYR A 256 21.78 -4.08 3.15
N THR A 257 22.31 -4.76 4.18
CA THR A 257 23.57 -5.51 4.05
C THR A 257 23.46 -6.67 3.08
N ARG A 258 22.30 -7.37 3.06
CA ARG A 258 22.03 -8.44 2.10
C ARG A 258 21.86 -7.90 0.68
N LEU A 259 21.12 -6.81 0.50
CA LEU A 259 20.86 -6.28 -0.84
C LEU A 259 22.08 -5.58 -1.44
N ARG A 260 23.00 -5.07 -0.60
CA ARG A 260 24.25 -4.47 -1.05
C ARG A 260 25.10 -5.42 -1.90
N SER A 261 25.08 -6.73 -1.63
CA SER A 261 25.80 -7.70 -2.47
C SER A 261 25.17 -7.83 -3.86
N LEU A 262 23.84 -7.80 -3.95
CA LEU A 262 23.09 -7.89 -5.21
C LEU A 262 23.13 -6.58 -6.03
N THR A 263 23.16 -5.45 -5.33
CA THR A 263 23.16 -4.11 -5.95
C THR A 263 24.42 -3.83 -6.78
N ALA A 264 25.50 -4.58 -6.57
CA ALA A 264 26.70 -4.50 -7.40
C ALA A 264 26.43 -4.86 -8.89
N GLN A 265 25.37 -5.61 -9.16
CA GLN A 265 25.00 -6.05 -10.52
C GLN A 265 23.97 -5.13 -11.20
N HIS A 266 23.12 -4.42 -10.43
CA HIS A 266 22.02 -3.62 -10.97
C HIS A 266 21.97 -2.20 -10.34
N PRO A 267 22.46 -1.15 -11.04
CA PRO A 267 22.54 0.20 -10.47
C PRO A 267 21.17 0.87 -10.23
N SER A 268 20.11 0.48 -10.94
CA SER A 268 18.75 1.01 -10.75
C SER A 268 18.18 0.64 -9.37
N LEU A 269 18.42 -0.59 -8.90
CA LEU A 269 18.01 -1.07 -7.58
C LEU A 269 18.66 -0.25 -6.46
N LYS A 270 19.89 0.25 -6.67
CA LYS A 270 20.60 1.09 -5.70
C LYS A 270 19.83 2.36 -5.37
N SER A 271 19.33 3.05 -6.39
CA SER A 271 18.60 4.31 -6.23
C SER A 271 17.31 4.08 -5.46
N GLN A 272 16.54 3.05 -5.84
CA GLN A 272 15.29 2.68 -5.16
C GLN A 272 15.51 2.29 -3.70
N LEU A 273 16.52 1.46 -3.41
CA LEU A 273 16.85 1.05 -2.05
C LEU A 273 17.25 2.24 -1.17
N ASN A 274 18.10 3.13 -1.68
CA ASN A 274 18.52 4.32 -0.95
C ASN A 274 17.33 5.24 -0.65
N PHE A 275 16.41 5.40 -1.61
CA PHE A 275 15.18 6.15 -1.40
C PHE A 275 14.30 5.52 -0.33
N GLN A 276 14.05 4.21 -0.39
CA GLN A 276 13.25 3.49 0.61
C GLN A 276 13.85 3.60 2.01
N ILE A 277 15.17 3.43 2.15
CA ILE A 277 15.88 3.60 3.43
C ILE A 277 15.73 5.03 3.93
N GLY A 278 15.91 6.03 3.06
CA GLY A 278 15.76 7.44 3.42
C GLY A 278 14.36 7.74 3.96
N VAL A 279 13.32 7.32 3.24
CA VAL A 279 11.92 7.48 3.67
C VAL A 279 11.65 6.79 5.00
N PHE A 280 12.13 5.56 5.17
CA PHE A 280 11.97 4.82 6.42
C PHE A 280 12.67 5.52 7.60
N LEU A 281 13.92 5.96 7.44
CA LEU A 281 14.66 6.62 8.52
C LEU A 281 14.02 7.94 8.95
N ILE A 282 13.51 8.71 7.98
CA ILE A 282 12.74 9.93 8.26
C ILE A 282 11.47 9.57 9.03
N GLY A 283 10.68 8.60 8.54
CA GLY A 283 9.45 8.15 9.19
C GLY A 283 9.69 7.62 10.61
N ALA A 284 10.73 6.82 10.81
CA ALA A 284 11.13 6.27 12.11
C ALA A 284 11.52 7.38 13.09
N THR A 285 12.26 8.40 12.64
CA THR A 285 12.65 9.56 13.46
C THR A 285 11.43 10.37 13.87
N LEU A 286 10.52 10.62 12.94
CA LEU A 286 9.26 11.33 13.18
C LEU A 286 8.35 10.56 14.15
N ALA A 287 8.24 9.25 14.00
CA ALA A 287 7.50 8.37 14.91
C ALA A 287 8.11 8.38 16.31
N TYR A 288 9.44 8.24 16.42
CA TYR A 288 10.16 8.29 17.70
C TYR A 288 9.93 9.61 18.42
N TYR A 289 10.06 10.72 17.70
CA TYR A 289 9.82 12.05 18.25
C TYR A 289 8.37 12.21 18.72
N SER A 290 7.39 11.75 17.93
CA SER A 290 5.96 11.83 18.29
C SER A 290 5.65 11.07 19.58
N ILE A 291 6.12 9.82 19.69
CA ILE A 291 5.91 8.98 20.88
C ILE A 291 6.62 9.62 22.10
N GLY A 292 7.83 10.14 21.92
CA GLY A 292 8.57 10.82 22.98
C GLY A 292 7.85 12.04 23.53
N GLN A 293 7.33 12.90 22.65
CA GLN A 293 6.54 14.08 23.04
C GLN A 293 5.20 13.70 23.68
N LEU A 294 4.55 12.63 23.20
CA LEU A 294 3.33 12.09 23.79
C LEU A 294 3.59 11.61 25.23
N VAL A 295 4.66 10.83 25.44
CA VAL A 295 5.08 10.39 26.78
C VAL A 295 5.42 11.57 27.68
N ALA A 296 6.11 12.59 27.16
CA ALA A 296 6.44 13.80 27.91
C ALA A 296 5.18 14.53 28.40
N ARG A 297 4.19 14.74 27.51
CA ARG A 297 2.91 15.36 27.90
C ARG A 297 2.14 14.51 28.89
N LEU A 298 2.08 13.20 28.69
CA LEU A 298 1.35 12.29 29.58
C LEU A 298 1.99 12.19 30.97
N ARG A 299 3.28 12.51 31.11
CA ARG A 299 3.98 12.64 32.40
C ARG A 299 3.81 14.00 33.06
N SER A 300 3.67 15.06 32.26
CA SER A 300 3.47 16.41 32.79
C SER A 300 1.99 16.63 33.12
N ASP A 301 1.65 16.73 34.40
CA ASP A 301 0.27 17.07 34.82
C ASP A 301 -0.19 18.44 34.28
N GLY A 302 0.75 19.28 33.82
CA GLY A 302 0.52 20.65 33.32
C GLY A 302 0.28 20.79 31.82
N GLY A 303 0.09 19.71 31.06
CA GLY A 303 -0.31 19.79 29.63
C GLY A 303 0.72 20.45 28.69
N SER A 304 2.00 20.49 29.06
CA SER A 304 3.10 20.97 28.20
C SER A 304 3.98 19.79 27.80
N PRO A 305 4.26 19.55 26.51
CA PRO A 305 3.98 20.40 25.34
C PRO A 305 2.53 20.35 24.87
N SER A 306 2.04 21.42 24.20
CA SER A 306 0.69 21.48 23.60
C SER A 306 0.43 20.29 22.66
N ALA A 307 -0.83 19.83 22.55
CA ALA A 307 -1.17 18.68 21.72
C ALA A 307 -0.85 18.93 20.25
N GLY A 308 -0.98 20.18 19.79
CA GLY A 308 -0.55 20.59 18.45
C GLY A 308 0.94 20.35 18.19
N VAL A 309 1.82 20.59 19.18
CA VAL A 309 3.27 20.36 19.07
C VAL A 309 3.59 18.87 18.95
N ILE A 310 2.89 18.02 19.70
CA ILE A 310 3.06 16.56 19.65
C ILE A 310 2.70 16.01 18.27
N LEU A 311 1.68 16.61 17.63
CA LEU A 311 1.17 16.16 16.34
C LEU A 311 1.89 16.80 15.13
N ILE A 312 2.89 17.67 15.33
CA ILE A 312 3.69 18.26 14.23
C ILE A 312 4.20 17.21 13.25
N PRO A 313 4.78 16.07 13.67
CA PRO A 313 5.28 15.07 12.73
C PRO A 313 4.17 14.45 11.88
N VAL A 314 2.98 14.24 12.48
CA VAL A 314 1.80 13.72 11.78
C VAL A 314 1.33 14.73 10.73
N PHE A 315 1.22 16.02 11.10
CA PHE A 315 0.88 17.08 10.15
C PHE A 315 1.90 17.21 9.02
N LEU A 316 3.19 17.07 9.31
CA LEU A 316 4.24 17.12 8.30
C LEU A 316 4.07 16.00 7.26
N VAL A 317 3.89 14.75 7.72
CA VAL A 317 3.69 13.60 6.84
C VAL A 317 2.41 13.76 6.02
N LEU A 318 1.29 14.12 6.66
CA LEU A 318 0.02 14.29 5.96
C LEU A 318 0.06 15.48 4.97
N SER A 319 0.79 16.56 5.26
CA SER A 319 0.95 17.69 4.35
C SER A 319 1.78 17.34 3.13
N ILE A 320 2.87 16.57 3.30
CA ILE A 320 3.66 16.05 2.18
C ILE A 320 2.79 15.13 1.33
N LEU A 321 2.04 14.21 1.94
CA LEU A 321 1.11 13.33 1.23
C LEU A 321 0.05 14.13 0.46
N PHE A 322 -0.53 15.15 1.09
CA PHE A 322 -1.50 16.03 0.44
C PHE A 322 -0.88 16.74 -0.77
N CYS A 323 0.33 17.28 -0.65
CA CYS A 323 1.05 17.91 -1.75
C CYS A 323 1.33 16.92 -2.89
N CYS A 324 1.78 15.70 -2.57
CA CYS A 324 2.06 14.67 -3.56
C CYS A 324 0.81 14.24 -4.34
N VAL A 325 -0.32 14.04 -3.66
CA VAL A 325 -1.57 13.61 -4.30
C VAL A 325 -2.26 14.75 -5.04
N CYS A 326 -2.23 15.97 -4.49
CA CYS A 326 -2.90 17.13 -5.08
C CYS A 326 -2.15 17.68 -6.30
N CYS A 327 -0.82 17.74 -6.24
CA CYS A 327 -0.02 18.46 -7.24
C CYS A 327 0.88 17.53 -8.05
N CYS A 328 1.67 16.68 -7.38
CA CYS A 328 2.74 15.94 -8.04
C CYS A 328 2.20 14.84 -8.95
N ILE A 329 1.26 14.02 -8.47
CA ILE A 329 0.70 12.92 -9.25
C ILE A 329 -0.08 13.44 -10.46
N PRO A 330 -1.02 14.40 -10.34
CA PRO A 330 -1.72 14.95 -11.51
C PRO A 330 -0.78 15.61 -12.52
N SER A 331 0.27 16.30 -12.06
CA SER A 331 1.27 16.90 -12.96
C SER A 331 2.07 15.85 -13.71
N MET A 332 2.51 14.78 -13.03
CA MET A 332 3.22 13.66 -13.67
C MET A 332 2.33 12.95 -14.70
N VAL A 333 1.05 12.74 -14.38
CA VAL A 333 0.07 12.15 -15.31
C VAL A 333 -0.13 13.06 -16.52
N TYR A 334 -0.23 14.37 -16.32
CA TYR A 334 -0.38 15.33 -17.40
C TYR A 334 0.85 15.37 -18.32
N ILE A 335 2.06 15.41 -17.76
CA ILE A 335 3.31 15.41 -18.54
C ILE A 335 3.44 14.13 -19.36
N ASN A 336 3.19 12.97 -18.75
CA ASN A 336 3.22 11.69 -19.46
C ASN A 336 2.19 11.65 -20.59
N LYS A 337 1.01 12.22 -20.38
CA LYS A 337 -0.01 12.34 -21.43
C LYS A 337 0.48 13.19 -22.61
N VAL A 338 1.02 14.37 -22.34
CA VAL A 338 1.53 15.27 -23.39
C VAL A 338 2.69 14.64 -24.17
N HIS A 339 3.60 13.96 -23.47
CA HIS A 339 4.72 13.26 -24.10
C HIS A 339 4.24 12.17 -25.06
N LEU A 340 3.26 11.37 -24.64
CA LEU A 340 2.65 10.35 -25.49
C LEU A 340 1.90 10.95 -26.69
N GLU A 341 1.19 12.06 -26.52
CA GLU A 341 0.52 12.76 -27.63
C GLU A 341 1.53 13.27 -28.67
N GLN A 342 2.71 13.73 -28.24
CA GLN A 342 3.79 14.15 -29.15
C GLN A 342 4.42 12.98 -29.91
N GLU A 343 4.65 11.84 -29.25
CA GLU A 343 5.16 10.63 -29.90
C GLU A 343 4.21 10.10 -30.97
N MET A 344 2.88 10.19 -30.72
CA MET A 344 1.88 9.80 -31.71
C MET A 344 1.80 10.77 -32.89
N ALA A 345 1.89 12.09 -32.65
CA ALA A 345 1.84 13.08 -33.72
C ALA A 345 3.11 13.08 -34.59
N GLY A 346 4.28 12.82 -34.01
CA GLY A 346 5.56 12.80 -34.76
C GLY A 346 5.77 11.54 -35.61
N GLY A 347 4.98 10.48 -35.40
CA GLY A 347 5.08 9.24 -36.17
C GLY A 347 4.62 9.36 -37.62
N GLU A 348 3.65 10.24 -37.90
CA GLU A 348 3.07 10.38 -39.25
C GLU A 348 4.01 11.09 -40.23
N ASP A 349 4.80 12.06 -39.76
CA ASP A 349 5.69 12.85 -40.62
C ASP A 349 6.91 12.05 -41.13
N THR A 350 7.31 10.99 -40.43
CA THR A 350 8.49 10.20 -40.81
C THR A 350 8.18 9.17 -41.91
N GLU A 351 6.91 8.75 -42.04
CA GLU A 351 6.50 7.77 -43.06
C GLU A 351 6.31 8.40 -44.45
N GLU A 352 5.85 9.66 -44.53
CA GLU A 352 5.73 10.38 -45.80
C GLU A 352 7.08 10.78 -46.40
N GLU A 353 8.09 11.09 -45.58
CA GLU A 353 9.43 11.44 -46.08
C GLU A 353 10.15 10.25 -46.76
N HIS A 354 9.84 9.01 -46.34
CA HIS A 354 10.40 7.80 -46.97
C HIS A 354 9.67 7.36 -48.24
N LEU A 355 8.39 7.70 -48.43
CA LEU A 355 7.63 7.41 -49.65
C LEU A 355 7.82 8.46 -50.77
N GLY A 356 8.31 9.66 -50.44
CA GLY A 356 8.57 10.73 -51.42
C GLY A 356 9.90 10.64 -52.18
N LYS A 357 10.86 9.80 -51.75
CA LYS A 357 12.24 9.82 -52.26
C LYS A 357 12.57 8.81 -53.37
N SER A 358 11.58 8.11 -53.91
CA SER A 358 11.72 7.16 -55.03
C SER A 358 11.18 7.72 -56.35
N ARG A 359 11.32 9.02 -56.60
CA ARG A 359 11.30 9.58 -57.97
C ARG A 359 12.73 9.76 -58.47
N PRO A 360 13.20 8.95 -59.44
CA PRO A 360 14.51 9.16 -60.04
C PRO A 360 14.46 10.46 -60.86
N SER A 361 15.18 11.49 -60.40
CA SER A 361 15.45 12.66 -61.24
C SER A 361 16.46 12.25 -62.31
N ALA A 362 15.97 12.03 -63.52
CA ALA A 362 16.80 11.97 -64.70
C ALA A 362 17.36 13.38 -64.99
N GLY A 363 18.70 13.49 -65.02
CA GLY A 363 19.37 14.45 -65.89
C GLY A 363 20.26 15.50 -65.24
N SER A 364 21.49 15.54 -65.76
CA SER A 364 22.38 16.70 -65.91
C SER A 364 23.56 16.83 -64.94
N ASP A 365 24.62 16.08 -65.26
CA ASP A 365 25.94 16.56 -65.69
C ASP A 365 26.62 17.78 -65.03
N ALA A 366 27.93 17.57 -64.82
CA ALA A 366 29.04 18.52 -64.79
C ALA A 366 29.14 19.40 -63.52
N SER A 367 30.29 19.64 -62.89
CA SER A 367 31.69 19.59 -63.31
C SER A 367 32.60 19.74 -62.07
N THR A 368 33.68 18.95 -62.03
CA THR A 368 35.06 19.31 -61.67
C THR A 368 35.35 20.41 -60.63
N GLY A 369 36.11 20.07 -59.59
CA GLY A 369 36.75 21.05 -58.70
C GLY A 369 37.69 20.42 -57.67
N THR A 370 38.94 20.21 -58.08
CA THR A 370 40.10 19.66 -57.34
C THR A 370 40.63 20.59 -56.22
N VAL A 371 41.58 20.07 -55.43
CA VAL A 371 42.55 20.74 -54.51
C VAL A 371 42.07 20.79 -53.05
N GLY A 372 42.78 20.34 -52.01
CA GLY A 372 44.18 19.92 -51.82
C GLY A 372 44.68 20.44 -50.46
N GLY A 373 45.51 19.67 -49.75
CA GLY A 373 46.30 20.09 -48.56
C GLY A 373 45.67 19.68 -47.21
N ALA A 374 46.21 18.77 -46.38
CA ALA A 374 47.54 18.59 -45.78
C ALA A 374 47.75 19.35 -44.46
N SER A 375 48.35 18.63 -43.48
CA SER A 375 49.03 19.09 -42.25
C SER A 375 48.15 19.63 -41.11
N SER A 376 48.47 19.46 -39.82
CA SER A 376 49.37 18.60 -39.03
C SER A 376 49.13 18.91 -37.55
N SER A 377 49.56 18.01 -36.64
CA SER A 377 50.17 18.29 -35.30
C SER A 377 49.39 19.12 -34.27
N ALA A 378 49.34 18.81 -32.97
CA ALA A 378 49.99 17.82 -32.11
C ALA A 378 49.19 17.78 -30.80
#